data_AF-A0A6A7LCS9-F1
#
_entry.id   AF-A0A6A7LCS9-F1
#
_cell.length_a   1.000
_cell.length_b   1.000
_cell.length_c   1.000
_cell.angle_alpha   90.00
_cell.angle_beta   90.00
_cell.angle_gamma   90.00
#
_symmetry.space_group_name_H-M   'P 1'
#
loop_
_entity.id
_entity.type
_entity.pdbx_description
1 polymer ?
#
loop_
_entity_poly.entity_id
_entity_poly.type
_entity_poly.pdbx_seq_one_letter_code
_entity_poly.pdbx_strand_id
1 'polypeptide(L)'
;MNSNKKRNELMVTFKGVKYGAFAGFIATWSISSVIAVTELLLGLSMGTFYSIIGISLGAYSTMTAASIAFGLHLLIGTMIGAVFGIIGIRWKKLRMLNPYKSALVGMGAGIVVWLVLFLPITLFLVQPAINSITTILAMESQRALVSEDINQSITNITLAAIGFHLIWGAIFGFIISSLLRIRLFGIKQHYKDIVNIDPNIRLVTICDSEGNMMYSRHRQGVENLLTPEESRKSLEMTGWKVRSDLSDKIGKGRYVIAEYEWIKRITMPFGDDYLLYLTTEIRADHLDIINRIRRLEAGLKYSSK
;
A
#
# COMPACT_ATOMS: atom_id res chain seq x y z
N MET A 1 8.40 -8.55 25.42
CA MET A 1 8.61 -7.90 24.10
C MET A 1 8.24 -6.43 24.23
N ASN A 2 9.14 -5.50 23.87
CA ASN A 2 9.04 -4.06 24.18
C ASN A 2 7.79 -3.39 23.52
N SER A 3 7.06 -2.54 24.25
CA SER A 3 5.77 -1.94 23.81
C SER A 3 5.90 -1.12 22.52
N ASN A 4 7.04 -0.45 22.34
CA ASN A 4 7.33 0.32 21.13
C ASN A 4 7.65 -0.53 19.91
N LYS A 5 8.28 -1.70 20.07
CA LYS A 5 8.48 -2.62 18.95
C LYS A 5 7.13 -3.09 18.40
N LYS A 6 6.19 -3.43 19.30
CA LYS A 6 4.82 -3.81 18.95
C LYS A 6 4.07 -2.66 18.25
N ARG A 7 4.26 -1.43 18.71
CA ARG A 7 3.65 -0.21 18.12
C ARG A 7 4.19 0.06 16.71
N ASN A 8 5.50 -0.05 16.48
CA ASN A 8 6.10 0.12 15.16
C ASN A 8 5.65 -0.95 14.17
N GLU A 9 5.61 -2.22 14.59
CA GLU A 9 5.06 -3.32 13.79
C GLU A 9 3.60 -3.07 13.41
N LEU A 10 2.79 -2.57 14.36
CA LEU A 10 1.39 -2.20 14.11
C LEU A 10 1.27 -1.09 13.05
N MET A 11 2.10 -0.04 13.13
CA MET A 11 2.07 1.07 12.15
C MET A 11 2.52 0.63 10.76
N VAL A 12 3.54 -0.22 10.65
CA VAL A 12 3.98 -0.80 9.37
C VAL A 12 2.85 -1.66 8.76
N THR A 13 2.20 -2.47 9.58
CA THR A 13 1.07 -3.31 9.18
C THR A 13 -0.10 -2.47 8.69
N PHE A 14 -0.47 -1.42 9.43
CA PHE A 14 -1.58 -0.54 9.08
C PHE A 14 -1.40 0.15 7.72
N LYS A 15 -0.17 0.49 7.34
CA LYS A 15 0.11 1.04 6.00
C LYS A 15 0.00 0.00 4.91
N GLY A 16 0.49 -1.21 5.16
CA GLY A 16 0.34 -2.34 4.24
C GLY A 16 -1.13 -2.58 3.95
N VAL A 17 -1.96 -2.58 5.00
CA VAL A 17 -3.41 -2.64 4.88
C VAL A 17 -3.95 -1.48 4.05
N LYS A 18 -3.64 -0.23 4.38
CA LYS A 18 -4.18 0.94 3.65
C LYS A 18 -3.82 0.95 2.16
N TYR A 19 -2.53 0.86 1.83
CA TYR A 19 -2.09 0.92 0.43
C TYR A 19 -2.50 -0.32 -0.34
N GLY A 20 -2.45 -1.49 0.30
CA GLY A 20 -2.93 -2.73 -0.26
C GLY A 20 -4.42 -2.70 -0.57
N ALA A 21 -5.24 -2.26 0.39
CA ALA A 21 -6.69 -2.15 0.23
C ALA A 21 -7.04 -1.21 -0.94
N PHE A 22 -6.44 -0.03 -0.99
CA PHE A 22 -6.66 0.92 -2.08
C PHE A 22 -6.23 0.35 -3.43
N ALA A 23 -5.04 -0.25 -3.51
CA ALA A 23 -4.57 -0.88 -4.75
C ALA A 23 -5.47 -2.05 -5.19
N GLY A 24 -5.95 -2.86 -4.24
CA GLY A 24 -6.87 -3.97 -4.49
C GLY A 24 -8.23 -3.49 -4.99
N PHE A 25 -8.78 -2.44 -4.37
CA PHE A 25 -10.02 -1.79 -4.83
C PHE A 25 -9.89 -1.32 -6.28
N ILE A 26 -8.84 -0.54 -6.60
CA ILE A 26 -8.64 0.00 -7.95
C ILE A 26 -8.41 -1.13 -8.96
N ALA A 27 -7.57 -2.12 -8.65
CA ALA A 27 -7.32 -3.25 -9.55
C ALA A 27 -8.62 -4.03 -9.85
N THR A 28 -9.45 -4.23 -8.84
CA THR A 28 -10.73 -4.96 -8.98
C THR A 28 -11.74 -4.14 -9.76
N TRP A 29 -11.83 -2.84 -9.50
CA TRP A 29 -12.65 -1.93 -10.30
C TRP A 29 -12.24 -1.95 -11.77
N SER A 30 -10.93 -1.81 -12.05
CA SER A 30 -10.40 -1.83 -13.43
C SER A 30 -10.76 -3.12 -14.16
N ILE A 31 -10.56 -4.29 -13.52
CA ILE A 31 -10.91 -5.58 -14.13
C ILE A 31 -12.42 -5.73 -14.30
N SER A 32 -13.22 -5.23 -13.37
CA SER A 32 -14.69 -5.22 -13.51
C SER A 32 -15.15 -4.43 -14.74
N SER A 33 -14.50 -3.30 -15.02
CA SER A 33 -14.76 -2.53 -16.25
C SER A 33 -14.39 -3.31 -17.51
N VAL A 34 -13.25 -4.03 -17.49
CA VAL A 34 -12.85 -4.87 -18.64
C VAL A 34 -13.85 -6.02 -18.83
N ILE A 35 -14.30 -6.67 -17.75
CA ILE A 35 -15.33 -7.72 -17.81
C ILE A 35 -16.62 -7.17 -18.44
N ALA A 36 -17.11 -6.02 -17.99
CA ALA A 36 -18.32 -5.40 -18.54
C ALA A 36 -18.18 -5.09 -20.05
N VAL A 37 -17.00 -4.65 -20.49
CA VAL A 37 -16.73 -4.45 -21.92
C VAL A 37 -16.67 -5.78 -22.66
N THR A 38 -16.02 -6.80 -22.11
CA THR A 38 -15.97 -8.14 -22.70
C THR A 38 -17.37 -8.74 -22.85
N GLU A 39 -18.26 -8.55 -21.89
CA GLU A 39 -19.66 -8.98 -21.98
C GLU A 39 -20.36 -8.33 -23.19
N LEU A 40 -20.26 -7.01 -23.34
CA LEU A 40 -20.85 -6.30 -24.48
C LEU A 40 -20.28 -6.77 -25.82
N LEU A 41 -18.96 -7.01 -25.89
CA LEU A 41 -18.29 -7.53 -27.09
C LEU A 41 -18.73 -8.95 -27.45
N LEU A 42 -19.13 -9.75 -26.45
CA LEU A 42 -19.68 -11.09 -26.63
C LEU A 42 -21.20 -11.09 -26.87
N GLY A 43 -21.84 -9.92 -26.98
CA GLY A 43 -23.28 -9.79 -27.16
C GLY A 43 -24.09 -10.08 -25.88
N LEU A 44 -23.44 -10.13 -24.73
CA LEU A 44 -24.08 -10.33 -23.43
C LEU A 44 -24.56 -9.00 -22.84
N SER A 45 -25.58 -9.08 -21.99
CA SER A 45 -26.01 -7.92 -21.19
C SER A 45 -24.91 -7.55 -20.18
N MET A 46 -24.72 -6.25 -19.96
CA MET A 46 -23.78 -5.78 -18.94
C MET A 46 -24.18 -6.33 -17.56
N GLY A 47 -23.23 -6.92 -16.84
CA GLY A 47 -23.43 -7.53 -15.53
C GLY A 47 -23.84 -9.00 -15.56
N THR A 48 -23.85 -9.66 -16.73
CA THR A 48 -24.19 -11.09 -16.86
C THR A 48 -23.34 -11.96 -15.94
N PHE A 49 -22.02 -11.81 -15.95
CA PHE A 49 -21.06 -12.52 -15.11
C PHE A 49 -21.39 -12.37 -13.62
N TYR A 50 -21.62 -11.13 -13.17
CA TYR A 50 -21.99 -10.87 -11.78
C TYR A 50 -23.38 -11.38 -11.44
N SER A 51 -24.34 -11.35 -12.37
CA SER A 51 -25.69 -11.86 -12.13
C SER A 51 -25.69 -13.36 -11.85
N ILE A 52 -24.88 -14.16 -12.54
CA ILE A 52 -24.76 -15.60 -12.30
C ILE A 52 -24.27 -15.88 -10.88
N ILE A 53 -23.26 -15.12 -10.42
CA ILE A 53 -22.76 -15.23 -9.04
C ILE A 53 -23.82 -14.76 -8.03
N GLY A 54 -24.52 -13.65 -8.30
CA GLY A 54 -25.55 -13.17 -7.37
C GLY A 54 -26.74 -14.13 -7.24
N ILE A 55 -27.15 -14.76 -8.34
CA ILE A 55 -28.21 -15.79 -8.36
C ILE A 55 -27.75 -17.03 -7.58
N SER A 56 -26.48 -17.45 -7.71
CA SER A 56 -25.95 -18.58 -6.93
C SER A 56 -25.90 -18.31 -5.42
N LEU A 57 -25.92 -17.03 -5.02
CA LEU A 57 -26.04 -16.58 -3.64
C LEU A 57 -27.51 -16.35 -3.19
N GLY A 58 -28.49 -16.66 -4.04
CA GLY A 58 -29.92 -16.60 -3.73
C GLY A 58 -30.64 -15.30 -4.10
N ALA A 59 -30.04 -14.43 -4.92
CA ALA A 59 -30.73 -13.23 -5.41
C ALA A 59 -31.74 -13.56 -6.53
N TYR A 60 -32.95 -13.00 -6.43
CA TYR A 60 -34.07 -13.32 -7.31
C TYR A 60 -34.16 -12.46 -8.58
N SER A 61 -33.57 -11.27 -8.57
CA SER A 61 -33.55 -10.34 -9.72
C SER A 61 -32.15 -10.26 -10.30
N THR A 62 -32.02 -10.31 -11.63
CA THR A 62 -30.74 -10.21 -12.34
C THR A 62 -29.98 -8.93 -12.01
N MET A 63 -30.68 -7.79 -11.92
CA MET A 63 -30.08 -6.49 -11.58
C MET A 63 -29.55 -6.46 -10.14
N THR A 64 -30.36 -6.96 -9.20
CA THR A 64 -29.97 -7.04 -7.78
C THR A 64 -28.82 -8.03 -7.59
N ALA A 65 -28.89 -9.18 -8.26
CA ALA A 65 -27.84 -10.20 -8.26
C ALA A 65 -26.51 -9.62 -8.75
N ALA A 66 -26.52 -8.94 -9.90
CA ALA A 66 -25.33 -8.32 -10.46
C ALA A 66 -24.74 -7.27 -9.50
N SER A 67 -25.58 -6.42 -8.91
CA SER A 67 -25.14 -5.36 -7.99
C SER A 67 -24.52 -5.93 -6.71
N ILE A 68 -25.14 -6.95 -6.11
CA ILE A 68 -24.62 -7.63 -4.91
C ILE A 68 -23.28 -8.29 -5.21
N ALA A 69 -23.19 -9.07 -6.29
CA ALA A 69 -21.97 -9.78 -6.66
C ALA A 69 -20.84 -8.82 -7.05
N PHE A 70 -21.14 -7.71 -7.74
CA PHE A 70 -20.16 -6.66 -8.02
C PHE A 70 -19.63 -6.01 -6.74
N GLY A 71 -20.53 -5.66 -5.81
CA GLY A 71 -20.16 -5.11 -4.50
C GLY A 71 -19.28 -6.07 -3.69
N LEU A 72 -19.64 -7.36 -3.67
CA LEU A 72 -18.84 -8.41 -3.03
C LEU A 72 -17.48 -8.57 -3.69
N HIS A 73 -17.40 -8.49 -5.02
CA HIS A 73 -16.12 -8.58 -5.72
C HIS A 73 -15.20 -7.42 -5.35
N LEU A 74 -15.71 -6.17 -5.34
CA LEU A 74 -14.95 -5.00 -4.88
C LEU A 74 -14.48 -5.16 -3.41
N LEU A 75 -15.34 -5.65 -2.53
CA LEU A 75 -15.00 -5.90 -1.13
C LEU A 75 -13.90 -6.95 -1.00
N ILE A 76 -14.05 -8.10 -1.64
CA ILE A 76 -13.07 -9.20 -1.62
C ILE A 76 -11.74 -8.72 -2.21
N GLY A 77 -11.76 -8.03 -3.35
CA GLY A 77 -10.56 -7.45 -3.94
C GLY A 77 -9.85 -6.46 -3.03
N THR A 78 -10.60 -5.64 -2.29
CA THR A 78 -10.07 -4.73 -1.27
C THR A 78 -9.43 -5.51 -0.11
N MET A 79 -10.09 -6.56 0.39
CA MET A 79 -9.58 -7.39 1.49
C MET A 79 -8.30 -8.15 1.08
N ILE A 80 -8.31 -8.79 -0.09
CA ILE A 80 -7.15 -9.48 -0.66
C ILE A 80 -6.00 -8.49 -0.87
N GLY A 81 -6.30 -7.31 -1.40
CA GLY A 81 -5.32 -6.23 -1.54
C GLY A 81 -4.68 -5.86 -0.21
N ALA A 82 -5.46 -5.72 0.86
CA ALA A 82 -4.94 -5.45 2.21
C ALA A 82 -4.00 -6.56 2.70
N VAL A 83 -4.36 -7.83 2.50
CA VAL A 83 -3.53 -9.00 2.86
C VAL A 83 -2.20 -8.98 2.12
N PHE A 84 -2.23 -8.87 0.78
CA PHE A 84 -1.00 -8.81 -0.02
C PHE A 84 -0.18 -7.55 0.27
N GLY A 85 -0.83 -6.43 0.63
CA GLY A 85 -0.15 -5.21 1.05
C GLY A 85 0.66 -5.39 2.34
N ILE A 86 0.12 -6.12 3.32
CA ILE A 86 0.87 -6.50 4.53
C ILE A 86 2.09 -7.37 4.17
N ILE A 87 1.88 -8.41 3.36
CA ILE A 87 2.93 -9.34 2.95
C ILE A 87 4.04 -8.61 2.20
N GLY A 88 3.65 -7.76 1.23
CA GLY A 88 4.57 -7.01 0.39
C GLY A 88 5.50 -6.11 1.20
N ILE A 89 4.94 -5.30 2.11
CA ILE A 89 5.74 -4.36 2.92
C ILE A 89 6.75 -5.10 3.82
N ARG A 90 6.44 -6.33 4.25
CA ARG A 90 7.32 -7.14 5.11
C ARG A 90 8.38 -7.92 4.34
N TRP A 91 8.10 -8.41 3.12
CA TRP A 91 8.95 -9.42 2.48
C TRP A 91 10.20 -8.86 1.79
N LYS A 92 10.18 -7.65 1.21
CA LYS A 92 11.37 -6.95 0.66
C LYS A 92 11.01 -5.56 0.17
N LYS A 93 11.06 -4.56 1.06
CA LYS A 93 10.73 -3.14 0.77
C LYS A 93 11.38 -2.61 -0.52
N LEU A 94 12.63 -3.00 -0.81
CA LEU A 94 13.39 -2.58 -2.00
C LEU A 94 12.85 -3.14 -3.33
N ARG A 95 12.27 -4.35 -3.36
CA ARG A 95 11.75 -4.96 -4.60
C ARG A 95 10.44 -4.31 -5.03
N MET A 96 9.63 -3.87 -4.08
CA MET A 96 8.37 -3.15 -4.33
C MET A 96 8.56 -1.72 -4.83
N LEU A 97 9.77 -1.16 -4.80
CA LEU A 97 10.00 0.19 -5.32
C LEU A 97 10.17 0.22 -6.84
N ASN A 98 10.47 -0.93 -7.46
CA ASN A 98 10.51 -1.03 -8.91
C ASN A 98 9.11 -1.46 -9.43
N PRO A 99 8.37 -0.59 -10.14
CA PRO A 99 7.01 -0.89 -10.57
C PRO A 99 6.92 -2.10 -11.49
N TYR A 100 7.91 -2.31 -12.36
CA TYR A 100 7.94 -3.49 -13.24
C TYR A 100 8.13 -4.79 -12.46
N LYS A 101 9.11 -4.84 -11.54
CA LYS A 101 9.31 -6.01 -10.68
C LYS A 101 8.11 -6.26 -9.75
N SER A 102 7.47 -5.19 -9.30
CA SER A 102 6.28 -5.26 -8.44
C SER A 102 5.06 -5.78 -9.22
N ALA A 103 4.88 -5.36 -10.48
CA ALA A 103 3.85 -5.90 -11.36
C ALA A 103 4.04 -7.40 -11.60
N LEU A 104 5.26 -7.87 -11.85
CA LEU A 104 5.55 -9.30 -12.01
C LEU A 104 5.25 -10.12 -10.75
N VAL A 105 5.61 -9.60 -9.57
CA VAL A 105 5.24 -10.25 -8.29
C VAL A 105 3.72 -10.24 -8.10
N GLY A 106 3.07 -9.13 -8.48
CA GLY A 106 1.63 -8.98 -8.47
C GLY A 106 0.93 -9.98 -9.39
N MET A 107 1.44 -10.24 -10.59
CA MET A 107 0.94 -11.30 -11.48
C MET A 107 0.96 -12.67 -10.80
N GLY A 108 2.05 -12.99 -10.08
CA GLY A 108 2.11 -14.19 -9.25
C GLY A 108 1.05 -14.24 -8.15
N ALA A 109 0.79 -13.11 -7.47
CA ALA A 109 -0.31 -12.99 -6.52
C ALA A 109 -1.68 -13.19 -7.20
N GLY A 110 -1.86 -12.68 -8.41
CA GLY A 110 -3.04 -12.90 -9.25
C GLY A 110 -3.30 -14.38 -9.53
N ILE A 111 -2.26 -15.14 -9.89
CA ILE A 111 -2.37 -16.60 -10.06
C ILE A 111 -2.79 -17.30 -8.76
N VAL A 112 -2.25 -16.86 -7.61
CA VAL A 112 -2.67 -17.40 -6.31
C VAL A 112 -4.13 -17.11 -6.04
N VAL A 113 -4.62 -15.89 -6.32
CA VAL A 113 -6.04 -15.54 -6.18
C VAL A 113 -6.91 -16.39 -7.10
N TRP A 114 -6.48 -16.60 -8.35
CA TRP A 114 -7.19 -17.44 -9.30
C TRP A 114 -7.29 -18.90 -8.79
N LEU A 115 -6.18 -19.47 -8.34
CA LEU A 115 -6.12 -20.85 -7.84
C LEU A 115 -6.93 -21.06 -6.54
N VAL A 116 -6.81 -20.14 -5.58
CA VAL A 116 -7.32 -20.34 -4.21
C VAL A 116 -8.74 -19.84 -4.05
N LEU A 117 -9.19 -18.88 -4.85
CA LEU A 117 -10.52 -18.27 -4.71
C LEU A 117 -11.36 -18.46 -5.97
N PHE A 118 -10.90 -17.99 -7.12
CA PHE A 118 -11.72 -17.99 -8.33
C PHE A 118 -12.08 -19.41 -8.79
N LEU A 119 -11.10 -20.31 -8.85
CA LEU A 119 -11.30 -21.68 -9.31
C LEU A 119 -12.27 -22.45 -8.39
N PRO A 120 -12.11 -22.46 -7.05
CA PRO A 120 -13.11 -23.06 -6.16
C PRO A 120 -14.50 -22.44 -6.28
N ILE A 121 -14.61 -21.11 -6.36
CA ILE A 121 -15.91 -20.44 -6.55
C ILE A 121 -16.55 -20.89 -7.87
N THR A 122 -15.76 -21.02 -8.92
CA THR A 122 -16.27 -21.44 -10.23
C THR A 122 -16.78 -22.88 -10.18
N LEU A 123 -16.01 -23.79 -9.58
CA LEU A 123 -16.37 -25.21 -9.49
C LEU A 123 -17.57 -25.47 -8.57
N PHE A 124 -17.63 -24.80 -7.42
CA PHE A 124 -18.62 -25.12 -6.38
C PHE A 124 -19.85 -24.21 -6.39
N LEU A 125 -19.80 -23.03 -7.00
CA LEU A 125 -20.93 -22.10 -7.03
C LEU A 125 -21.39 -21.80 -8.45
N VAL A 126 -20.48 -21.39 -9.34
CA VAL A 126 -20.86 -20.93 -10.68
C VAL A 126 -21.33 -22.09 -11.56
N GLN A 127 -20.59 -23.19 -11.61
CA GLN A 127 -20.93 -24.34 -12.45
C GLN A 127 -22.28 -24.97 -12.07
N PRO A 128 -22.59 -25.27 -10.79
CA PRO A 128 -23.92 -25.74 -10.39
C PRO A 128 -25.04 -24.75 -10.73
N ALA A 129 -24.79 -23.44 -10.59
CA ALA A 129 -25.77 -22.41 -10.92
C ALA A 129 -26.07 -22.35 -12.43
N ILE A 130 -25.04 -22.36 -13.28
CA ILE A 130 -25.21 -22.40 -14.74
C ILE A 130 -25.98 -23.66 -15.15
N ASN A 131 -25.62 -24.83 -14.62
CA ASN A 131 -26.30 -26.09 -14.92
C ASN A 131 -27.79 -26.06 -14.51
N SER A 132 -28.11 -25.42 -13.38
CA SER A 132 -29.50 -25.26 -12.93
C SER A 132 -30.29 -24.34 -13.86
N ILE A 133 -29.71 -23.19 -14.24
CA ILE A 133 -30.33 -22.23 -15.16
C ILE A 133 -30.58 -22.87 -16.53
N THR A 134 -29.59 -23.58 -17.08
CA THR A 134 -29.71 -24.20 -18.40
C THR A 134 -30.74 -25.33 -18.42
N THR A 135 -30.87 -26.09 -17.32
CA THR A 135 -31.90 -27.13 -17.18
C THR A 135 -33.30 -26.52 -17.20
N ILE A 136 -33.53 -25.44 -16.45
CA ILE A 136 -34.82 -24.74 -16.43
C ILE A 136 -35.16 -24.20 -17.82
N LEU A 137 -34.21 -23.54 -18.49
CA LEU A 137 -34.42 -22.98 -19.84
C LEU A 137 -34.66 -24.07 -20.89
N ALA A 138 -34.02 -25.23 -20.78
CA ALA A 138 -34.23 -26.36 -21.68
C ALA A 138 -35.65 -26.94 -21.53
N MET A 139 -36.16 -27.02 -20.29
CA MET A 139 -37.54 -27.43 -20.02
C MET A 139 -38.55 -26.45 -20.61
N GLU A 140 -38.30 -25.15 -20.48
CA GLU A 140 -39.19 -24.09 -20.98
C GLU A 140 -39.17 -24.00 -22.52
N SER A 141 -38.01 -24.15 -23.14
CA SER A 141 -37.83 -23.97 -24.59
C SER A 141 -38.03 -25.25 -25.42
N GLN A 142 -38.27 -26.40 -24.78
CA GLN A 142 -38.37 -27.72 -25.43
C GLN A 142 -37.15 -28.11 -26.28
N ARG A 143 -36.01 -27.42 -26.11
CA ARG A 143 -34.74 -27.73 -26.75
C ARG A 143 -33.77 -28.31 -25.73
N ALA A 144 -33.24 -29.49 -26.03
CA ALA A 144 -32.13 -30.05 -25.26
C ALA A 144 -30.86 -29.25 -25.56
N LEU A 145 -30.35 -28.51 -24.58
CA LEU A 145 -28.96 -28.03 -24.61
C LEU A 145 -28.06 -29.21 -24.19
N VAL A 146 -27.05 -29.51 -25.00
CA VAL A 146 -26.13 -30.63 -24.73
C VAL A 146 -25.21 -30.23 -23.56
N SER A 147 -25.18 -31.05 -22.50
CA SER A 147 -24.38 -30.79 -21.29
C SER A 147 -22.89 -30.63 -21.55
N GLU A 148 -22.40 -31.22 -22.64
CA GLU A 148 -21.00 -31.15 -23.09
C GLU A 148 -20.59 -29.72 -23.49
N ASP A 149 -21.47 -28.99 -24.18
CA ASP A 149 -21.23 -27.60 -24.63
C ASP A 149 -21.09 -26.63 -23.45
N ILE A 150 -21.88 -26.86 -22.39
CA ILE A 150 -21.88 -26.03 -21.18
C ILE A 150 -20.58 -26.26 -20.39
N ASN A 151 -20.17 -27.52 -20.19
CA ASN A 151 -18.94 -27.85 -19.47
C ASN A 151 -17.70 -27.31 -20.21
N GLN A 152 -17.68 -27.38 -21.54
CA GLN A 152 -16.60 -26.80 -22.32
C GLN A 152 -16.56 -25.27 -22.18
N SER A 153 -17.72 -24.60 -22.20
CA SER A 153 -17.82 -23.15 -22.00
C SER A 153 -17.31 -22.71 -20.63
N ILE A 154 -17.68 -23.44 -19.57
CA ILE A 154 -17.20 -23.17 -18.20
C ILE A 154 -15.68 -23.36 -18.11
N THR A 155 -15.14 -24.40 -18.76
CA THR A 155 -13.70 -24.64 -18.83
C THR A 155 -12.98 -23.49 -19.51
N ASN A 156 -13.50 -23.02 -20.65
CA ASN A 156 -12.94 -21.88 -21.39
C ASN A 156 -12.97 -20.58 -20.57
N ILE A 157 -14.09 -20.30 -19.87
CA ILE A 157 -14.19 -19.13 -18.96
C ILE A 157 -13.16 -19.25 -17.83
N THR A 158 -13.02 -20.44 -17.25
CA THR A 158 -12.09 -20.69 -16.14
C THR A 158 -10.64 -20.45 -16.57
N LEU A 159 -10.27 -20.91 -17.77
CA LEU A 159 -8.94 -20.68 -18.36
C LEU A 159 -8.73 -19.21 -18.75
N ALA A 160 -9.71 -18.57 -19.39
CA ALA A 160 -9.64 -17.16 -19.75
C ALA A 160 -9.48 -16.25 -18.51
N ALA A 161 -10.09 -16.63 -17.38
CA ALA A 161 -9.98 -15.92 -16.12
C ALA A 161 -8.54 -15.83 -15.59
N ILE A 162 -7.63 -16.73 -15.98
CA ILE A 162 -6.20 -16.63 -15.66
C ILE A 162 -5.66 -15.28 -16.16
N GLY A 163 -6.01 -14.87 -17.38
CA GLY A 163 -5.59 -13.61 -17.97
C GLY A 163 -6.07 -12.40 -17.17
N PHE A 164 -7.35 -12.38 -16.78
CA PHE A 164 -7.91 -11.31 -15.95
C PHE A 164 -7.20 -11.20 -14.59
N HIS A 165 -6.88 -12.34 -13.97
CA HIS A 165 -6.18 -12.35 -12.68
C HIS A 165 -4.71 -11.95 -12.78
N LEU A 166 -4.04 -12.30 -13.89
CA LEU A 166 -2.70 -11.78 -14.20
C LEU A 166 -2.71 -10.26 -14.35
N ILE A 167 -3.69 -9.72 -15.09
CA ILE A 167 -3.84 -8.27 -15.27
C ILE A 167 -4.18 -7.61 -13.93
N TRP A 168 -5.11 -8.16 -13.15
CA TRP A 168 -5.43 -7.70 -11.79
C TRP A 168 -4.15 -7.59 -10.94
N GLY A 169 -3.36 -8.66 -10.94
CA GLY A 169 -2.12 -8.75 -10.20
C GLY A 169 -1.10 -7.71 -10.65
N ALA A 170 -0.94 -7.51 -11.96
CA ALA A 170 -0.05 -6.50 -12.52
C ALA A 170 -0.48 -5.08 -12.11
N ILE A 171 -1.77 -4.75 -12.21
CA ILE A 171 -2.33 -3.45 -11.81
C ILE A 171 -2.11 -3.23 -10.30
N PHE A 172 -2.49 -4.20 -9.47
CA PHE A 172 -2.27 -4.16 -8.02
C PHE A 172 -0.80 -3.89 -7.69
N GLY A 173 0.11 -4.69 -8.27
CA GLY A 173 1.55 -4.59 -8.08
C GLY A 173 2.12 -3.24 -8.52
N PHE A 174 1.62 -2.68 -9.63
CA PHE A 174 2.01 -1.37 -10.11
C PHE A 174 1.52 -0.24 -9.20
N ILE A 175 0.25 -0.26 -8.78
CA ILE A 175 -0.34 0.79 -7.93
C ILE A 175 0.34 0.81 -6.57
N ILE A 176 0.47 -0.33 -5.90
CA ILE A 176 1.11 -0.38 -4.58
C ILE A 176 2.56 0.11 -4.64
N SER A 177 3.29 -0.24 -5.72
CA SER A 177 4.64 0.27 -5.96
C SER A 177 4.66 1.79 -6.12
N SER A 178 3.72 2.33 -6.88
CA SER A 178 3.60 3.77 -7.13
C SER A 178 3.26 4.54 -5.85
N LEU A 179 2.35 4.04 -5.01
CA LEU A 179 2.05 4.64 -3.70
C LEU A 179 3.26 4.66 -2.77
N LEU A 180 4.00 3.54 -2.72
CA LEU A 180 5.24 3.46 -1.94
C LEU A 180 6.33 4.42 -2.45
N ARG A 181 6.45 4.57 -3.78
CA ARG A 181 7.39 5.52 -4.40
C ARG A 181 7.02 6.97 -4.13
N ILE A 182 5.75 7.35 -4.31
CA ILE A 182 5.26 8.72 -4.05
C ILE A 182 5.58 9.10 -2.60
N ARG A 183 5.30 8.19 -1.66
CA ARG A 183 5.64 8.38 -0.25
C ARG A 183 7.14 8.60 -0.05
N LEU A 184 7.98 7.72 -0.61
CA LEU A 184 9.45 7.86 -0.49
C LEU A 184 9.98 9.12 -1.16
N PHE A 185 9.41 9.52 -2.28
CA PHE A 185 9.79 10.75 -2.97
C PHE A 185 9.47 11.98 -2.13
N GLY A 186 8.29 12.03 -1.50
CA GLY A 186 7.94 13.09 -0.54
C GLY A 186 9.00 13.21 0.55
N ILE A 187 9.33 12.09 1.22
CA ILE A 187 10.37 12.04 2.26
C ILE A 187 11.72 12.54 1.74
N LYS A 188 12.11 12.12 0.53
CA LYS A 188 13.37 12.55 -0.10
C LYS A 188 13.39 14.05 -0.42
N GLN A 189 12.26 14.65 -0.78
CA GLN A 189 12.25 16.08 -1.10
C GLN A 189 12.41 16.94 0.15
N HIS A 190 11.88 16.51 1.30
CA HIS A 190 11.84 17.31 2.52
C HIS A 190 13.22 17.68 3.10
N TYR A 191 14.23 16.81 3.03
CA TYR A 191 15.55 17.19 3.58
C TYR A 191 16.20 18.35 2.78
N LYS A 192 15.86 18.50 1.50
CA LYS A 192 16.38 19.61 0.67
C LYS A 192 15.80 20.94 1.15
N ASP A 193 14.51 20.96 1.45
CA ASP A 193 13.82 22.15 1.92
C ASP A 193 14.28 22.49 3.33
N ILE A 194 14.40 21.49 4.21
CA ILE A 194 14.82 21.67 5.61
C ILE A 194 16.20 22.28 5.73
N VAL A 195 17.20 21.80 4.96
CA VAL A 195 18.55 22.36 5.06
C VAL A 195 18.56 23.84 4.71
N ASN A 196 17.66 24.29 3.83
CA ASN A 196 17.59 25.66 3.33
C ASN A 196 16.74 26.59 4.19
N ILE A 197 16.07 26.09 5.23
CA ILE A 197 15.29 26.91 6.17
C ILE A 197 16.20 27.95 6.83
N ASP A 198 17.36 27.54 7.34
CA ASP A 198 18.26 28.43 8.06
C ASP A 198 19.69 28.27 7.57
N PRO A 199 20.42 29.38 7.28
CA PRO A 199 21.79 29.33 6.78
C PRO A 199 22.77 28.65 7.75
N ASN A 200 22.44 28.60 9.05
CA ASN A 200 23.26 27.99 10.08
C ASN A 200 23.04 26.48 10.23
N ILE A 201 22.12 25.86 9.48
CA ILE A 201 22.00 24.39 9.44
C ILE A 201 23.14 23.81 8.60
N ARG A 202 23.93 22.91 9.20
CA ARG A 202 25.10 22.27 8.58
C ARG A 202 24.76 20.93 7.94
N LEU A 203 23.95 20.13 8.63
CA LEU A 203 23.58 18.77 8.23
C LEU A 203 22.11 18.51 8.57
N VAL A 204 21.44 17.79 7.66
CA VAL A 204 20.10 17.24 7.87
C VAL A 204 20.11 15.77 7.48
N THR A 205 19.71 14.91 8.42
CA THR A 205 19.58 13.48 8.24
C THR A 205 18.16 13.04 8.60
N ILE A 206 17.49 12.37 7.69
CA ILE A 206 16.24 11.66 7.95
C ILE A 206 16.58 10.22 8.28
N CYS A 207 16.13 9.77 9.44
CA CYS A 207 16.32 8.43 9.95
C CYS A 207 14.98 7.71 10.03
N ASP A 208 14.99 6.39 9.92
CA ASP A 208 13.79 5.58 10.22
C ASP A 208 13.50 5.54 11.74
N SER A 209 12.40 4.88 12.10
CA SER A 209 11.97 4.71 13.49
C SER A 209 12.95 3.91 14.37
N GLU A 210 13.94 3.25 13.76
CA GLU A 210 14.98 2.50 14.48
C GLU A 210 16.26 3.31 14.66
N GLY A 211 16.34 4.50 14.03
CA GLY A 211 17.52 5.34 14.03
C GLY A 211 18.50 5.00 12.91
N ASN A 212 18.10 4.22 11.90
CA ASN A 212 18.94 4.00 10.72
C ASN A 212 18.85 5.21 9.81
N MET A 213 19.99 5.71 9.34
CA MET A 213 20.04 6.85 8.42
C MET A 213 19.47 6.44 7.04
N MET A 214 18.45 7.16 6.57
CA MET A 214 17.84 6.92 5.26
C MET A 214 18.33 7.90 4.21
N TYR A 215 18.36 9.19 4.55
CA TYR A 215 18.80 10.27 3.68
C TYR A 215 19.62 11.25 4.50
N SER A 216 20.76 11.68 3.98
CA SER A 216 21.63 12.66 4.63
C SER A 216 22.02 13.73 3.62
N ARG A 217 22.04 14.98 4.06
CA ARG A 217 22.49 16.11 3.25
C ARG A 217 23.28 17.10 4.08
N HIS A 218 24.45 17.42 3.57
CA HIS A 218 25.30 18.47 4.08
C HIS A 218 25.06 19.77 3.31
N ARG A 219 25.17 20.89 4.00
CA ARG A 219 25.18 22.21 3.37
C ARG A 219 26.46 22.36 2.54
N GLN A 220 26.30 22.80 1.29
CA GLN A 220 27.44 23.02 0.42
C GLN A 220 28.31 24.18 0.95
N GLY A 221 29.63 23.99 0.93
CA GLY A 221 30.58 24.99 1.44
C GLY A 221 30.74 25.02 2.95
N VAL A 222 30.09 24.11 3.69
CA VAL A 222 30.30 23.94 5.14
C VAL A 222 31.02 22.63 5.40
N GLU A 223 32.17 22.72 6.08
CA GLU A 223 32.92 21.54 6.51
C GLU A 223 32.16 20.77 7.60
N ASN A 224 32.12 19.44 7.49
CA ASN A 224 31.47 18.61 8.49
C ASN A 224 32.46 18.18 9.56
N LEU A 225 32.06 18.34 10.81
CA LEU A 225 32.88 17.96 11.96
C LEU A 225 32.84 16.45 12.24
N LEU A 226 31.83 15.74 11.74
CA LEU A 226 31.66 14.31 11.93
C LEU A 226 31.63 13.60 10.58
N THR A 227 32.33 12.48 10.50
CA THR A 227 32.17 11.50 9.41
C THR A 227 30.76 10.89 9.43
N PRO A 228 30.32 10.22 8.36
CA PRO A 228 29.04 9.50 8.35
C PRO A 228 28.93 8.46 9.48
N GLU A 229 29.99 7.70 9.76
CA GLU A 229 30.07 6.70 10.83
C GLU A 229 29.95 7.34 12.23
N GLU A 230 30.63 8.46 12.46
CA GLU A 230 30.53 9.20 13.72
C GLU A 230 29.17 9.88 13.87
N SER A 231 28.57 10.35 12.79
CA SER A 231 27.20 10.88 12.78
C SER A 231 26.19 9.80 13.17
N ARG A 232 26.37 8.57 12.68
CA ARG A 232 25.57 7.41 13.08
C ARG A 232 25.71 7.11 14.57
N LYS A 233 26.94 7.12 15.10
CA LYS A 233 27.22 6.92 16.53
C LYS A 233 26.60 8.03 17.39
N SER A 234 26.73 9.28 16.95
CA SER A 234 26.10 10.45 17.59
C SER A 234 24.57 10.31 17.65
N LEU A 235 23.94 9.81 16.58
CA LEU A 235 22.52 9.54 16.53
C LEU A 235 22.09 8.45 17.52
N GLU A 236 22.86 7.37 17.66
CA GLU A 236 22.59 6.33 18.68
C GLU A 236 22.65 6.91 20.09
N MET A 237 23.60 7.81 20.35
CA MET A 237 23.75 8.51 21.64
C MET A 237 22.62 9.50 21.94
N THR A 238 21.74 9.83 20.99
CA THR A 238 20.55 10.64 21.29
C THR A 238 19.64 9.94 22.29
N GLY A 239 19.69 8.61 22.39
CA GLY A 239 18.82 7.79 23.24
C GLY A 239 17.33 8.01 22.94
N TRP A 240 16.99 8.36 21.70
CA TRP A 240 15.61 8.63 21.29
C TRP A 240 14.69 7.42 21.53
N LYS A 241 15.19 6.23 21.23
CA LYS A 241 14.48 4.96 21.42
C LYS A 241 14.13 4.71 22.89
N VAL A 242 15.11 4.84 23.78
CA VAL A 242 14.91 4.68 25.23
C VAL A 242 13.88 5.69 25.76
N ARG A 243 13.96 6.96 25.32
CA ARG A 243 12.98 7.99 25.70
C ARG A 243 11.58 7.69 25.17
N SER A 244 11.50 7.15 23.96
CA SER A 244 10.22 6.75 23.37
C SER A 244 9.57 5.63 24.20
N ASP A 245 10.35 4.71 24.78
CA ASP A 245 9.83 3.61 25.63
C ASP A 245 9.18 4.13 26.92
N LEU A 246 9.58 5.33 27.37
CA LEU A 246 9.04 5.99 28.54
C LEU A 246 7.83 6.89 28.23
N SER A 247 7.42 7.00 26.95
CA SER A 247 6.41 7.96 26.51
C SER A 247 5.04 7.79 27.15
N ASP A 248 4.69 6.58 27.61
CA ASP A 248 3.44 6.32 28.31
C ASP A 248 3.39 7.02 29.69
N LYS A 249 4.54 7.46 30.24
CA LYS A 249 4.64 8.20 31.51
C LYS A 249 4.92 9.68 31.34
N ILE A 250 5.83 10.03 30.42
CA ILE A 250 6.34 11.41 30.25
C ILE A 250 5.79 12.12 29.01
N GLY A 251 4.89 11.48 28.27
CA GLY A 251 4.37 11.98 27.00
C GLY A 251 5.32 11.75 25.82
N LYS A 252 4.84 12.06 24.62
CA LYS A 252 5.62 11.89 23.38
C LYS A 252 6.73 12.95 23.29
N GLY A 253 7.95 12.51 23.01
CA GLY A 253 9.10 13.40 22.80
C GLY A 253 8.84 14.39 21.67
N ARG A 254 9.00 15.69 21.95
CA ARG A 254 8.81 16.75 20.95
C ARG A 254 10.07 17.09 20.17
N TYR A 255 11.21 17.08 20.85
CA TYR A 255 12.57 17.18 20.32
C TYR A 255 13.56 16.97 21.47
N VAL A 256 14.82 16.69 21.13
CA VAL A 256 15.98 16.68 22.02
C VAL A 256 17.02 17.62 21.42
N ILE A 257 17.65 18.42 22.26
CA ILE A 257 18.78 19.27 21.86
C ILE A 257 20.01 18.90 22.71
N ALA A 258 21.18 18.89 22.07
CA ALA A 258 22.47 18.88 22.74
C ALA A 258 23.31 20.00 22.14
N GLU A 259 23.79 20.89 22.99
CA GLU A 259 24.70 21.97 22.61
C GLU A 259 26.13 21.55 22.95
N TYR A 260 27.00 21.65 21.95
CA TYR A 260 28.43 21.39 22.06
C TYR A 260 29.16 22.71 21.80
N GLU A 261 30.45 22.75 22.16
CA GLU A 261 31.32 23.92 21.97
C GLU A 261 31.39 24.40 20.52
N TRP A 262 31.02 23.58 19.52
CA TRP A 262 31.14 23.92 18.10
C TRP A 262 29.82 23.84 17.33
N ILE A 263 28.83 23.09 17.83
CA ILE A 263 27.55 22.85 17.14
C ILE A 263 26.40 22.67 18.12
N LYS A 264 25.18 22.96 17.67
CA LYS A 264 23.96 22.41 18.27
C LYS A 264 23.50 21.20 17.49
N ARG A 265 23.01 20.20 18.19
CA ARG A 265 22.45 18.98 17.63
C ARG A 265 21.00 18.85 18.06
N ILE A 266 20.10 18.72 17.10
CA ILE A 266 18.67 18.62 17.35
C ILE A 266 18.17 17.30 16.77
N THR A 267 17.35 16.60 17.54
CA THR A 267 16.66 15.38 17.11
C THR A 267 15.18 15.55 17.38
N MET A 268 14.33 15.35 16.38
CA MET A 268 12.89 15.54 16.52
C MET A 268 12.10 14.55 15.65
N PRO A 269 10.83 14.25 15.96
CA PRO A 269 9.97 13.50 15.07
C PRO A 269 9.79 14.25 13.74
N PHE A 270 9.66 13.50 12.65
CA PHE A 270 9.35 14.03 11.33
C PHE A 270 8.38 13.10 10.61
N GLY A 271 7.16 13.58 10.38
CA GLY A 271 6.06 12.71 9.97
C GLY A 271 5.73 11.69 11.06
N ASP A 272 5.08 10.60 10.67
CA ASP A 272 4.62 9.59 11.63
C ASP A 272 5.69 8.50 11.92
N ASP A 273 6.80 8.51 11.18
CA ASP A 273 7.69 7.34 11.05
C ASP A 273 9.17 7.63 11.00
N TYR A 274 9.54 8.91 10.94
CA TYR A 274 10.92 9.31 10.76
C TYR A 274 11.38 10.16 11.92
N LEU A 275 12.69 10.14 12.11
CA LEU A 275 13.38 11.08 12.98
C LEU A 275 14.19 12.01 12.10
N LEU A 276 14.10 13.29 12.39
CA LEU A 276 14.99 14.28 11.84
C LEU A 276 16.13 14.48 12.82
N TYR A 277 17.34 14.28 12.32
CA TYR A 277 18.59 14.62 12.98
C TYR A 277 19.21 15.80 12.24
N LEU A 278 19.56 16.85 12.95
CA LEU A 278 20.19 18.02 12.36
C LEU A 278 21.29 18.57 13.24
N THR A 279 22.32 19.13 12.60
CA THR A 279 23.35 19.90 13.28
C THR A 279 23.37 21.33 12.75
N THR A 280 23.65 22.28 13.62
CA THR A 280 23.66 23.71 13.31
C THR A 280 24.88 24.38 13.95
N GLU A 281 25.20 25.60 13.50
CA GLU A 281 26.08 26.49 14.26
C GLU A 281 25.49 26.79 15.65
N ILE A 282 26.35 27.16 16.60
CA ILE A 282 25.95 27.51 17.98
C ILE A 282 25.04 28.74 18.00
N ARG A 283 25.28 29.71 17.11
CA ARG A 283 24.46 30.93 17.03
C ARG A 283 23.04 30.70 16.48
N ALA A 284 22.73 29.51 15.99
CA ALA A 284 21.43 29.22 15.41
C ALA A 284 20.31 29.31 16.47
N ASP A 285 19.20 29.94 16.09
CA ASP A 285 17.95 29.88 16.85
C ASP A 285 17.26 28.54 16.58
N HIS A 286 17.52 27.59 17.47
CA HIS A 286 16.96 26.25 17.37
C HIS A 286 15.43 26.22 17.46
N LEU A 287 14.80 27.16 18.19
CA LEU A 287 13.35 27.18 18.33
C LEU A 287 12.70 27.66 17.05
N ASP A 288 13.23 28.71 16.40
CA ASP A 288 12.73 29.13 15.09
C ASP A 288 12.87 28.01 14.05
N ILE A 289 14.04 27.36 13.98
CA ILE A 289 14.29 26.23 13.08
C ILE A 289 13.26 25.11 13.31
N ILE A 290 13.07 24.67 14.55
CA ILE A 290 12.10 23.60 14.89
C ILE A 290 10.69 24.02 14.49
N ASN A 291 10.29 25.26 14.76
CA ASN A 291 8.95 25.75 14.44
C ASN A 291 8.72 25.84 12.92
N ARG A 292 9.73 26.25 12.15
CA ARG A 292 9.67 26.29 10.68
C ARG A 292 9.60 24.89 10.08
N ILE A 293 10.37 23.94 10.60
CA ILE A 293 10.30 22.52 10.21
C ILE A 293 8.88 21.97 10.46
N ARG A 294 8.29 22.25 11.63
CA ARG A 294 6.91 21.83 11.95
C ARG A 294 5.88 22.44 11.01
N ARG A 295 6.02 23.71 10.63
CA ARG A 295 5.12 24.36 9.65
C ARG A 295 5.22 23.69 8.27
N LEU A 296 6.44 23.36 7.82
CA LEU A 296 6.64 22.59 6.60
C LEU A 296 5.98 21.21 6.69
N GLU A 297 6.20 20.47 7.78
CA GLU A 297 5.57 19.17 8.01
C GLU A 297 4.04 19.26 8.01
N ALA A 298 3.47 20.28 8.66
CA ALA A 298 2.02 20.50 8.69
C ALA A 298 1.46 20.79 7.29
N GLY A 299 2.08 21.69 6.52
CA GLY A 299 1.67 21.99 5.14
C GLY A 299 1.65 20.75 4.25
N LEU A 300 2.55 19.80 4.50
CA LEU A 300 2.62 18.52 3.79
C LEU A 300 1.55 17.50 4.23
N LYS A 301 1.15 17.52 5.51
CA LYS A 301 0.02 16.71 6.02
C LYS A 301 -1.33 17.19 5.47
N TYR A 302 -1.48 18.47 5.15
CA TYR A 302 -2.72 19.02 4.58
C TYR A 302 -2.79 18.98 3.05
N SER A 303 -1.67 18.85 2.34
CA SER A 303 -1.64 18.68 0.87
C SER A 303 -1.90 17.25 0.39
N SER A 304 -2.06 16.28 1.30
CA SER A 304 -2.26 14.86 0.98
C SER A 304 -3.58 14.28 1.52
N LYS A 305 -4.52 15.15 1.91
CA LYS A 305 -5.92 14.80 2.14
C LYS A 305 -6.77 15.17 0.93
#